data_AF-A0A9X4G424-F1
#
_entry.id   AF-A0A9X4G424-F1
#
_cell.length_a   1.000
_cell.length_b   1.000
_cell.length_c   1.000
_cell.angle_alpha   90.00
_cell.angle_beta   90.00
_cell.angle_gamma   90.00
#
_symmetry.space_group_name_H-M   'P 1'
#
loop_
_entity.id
_entity.type
_entity.pdbx_description
1 polymer ?
#
loop_
_entity_poly.entity_id
_entity_poly.type
_entity_poly.pdbx_seq_one_letter_code
_entity_poly.pdbx_strand_id
1 'polypeptide(L)'
;MTNIILLIGITAVLAFAIYDQVIMPKLKGETKLTVQLQRQVKGDAWILIGLITLTMVYGVQNGIESLTIYLLAFSIILCVYVTFLRSPRLLLKEQGFFFANVFFEYANIHQINLAQSQIIVIDLKSGRRLLVRIQTPEDIEKVVNFFGGYKK
;
A
#
# COMPACT_ATOMS: atom_id res chain seq x y z
N MET A 1 18.95 3.75 23.72
CA MET A 1 17.51 3.92 23.40
C MET A 1 17.24 3.95 21.90
N THR A 2 18.06 4.67 21.10
CA THR A 2 17.93 4.75 19.63
C THR A 2 17.83 3.39 18.93
N ASN A 3 18.69 2.43 19.28
CA ASN A 3 18.69 1.09 18.67
C ASN A 3 17.36 0.35 18.88
N ILE A 4 16.74 0.50 20.05
CA ILE A 4 15.45 -0.14 20.37
C ILE A 4 14.35 0.48 19.51
N ILE A 5 14.35 1.81 19.36
CA ILE A 5 13.37 2.51 18.51
C ILE A 5 13.50 2.08 17.06
N LEU A 6 14.73 2.02 16.54
CA LEU A 6 15.00 1.56 15.17
C LEU A 6 14.57 0.10 14.97
N LEU A 7 14.87 -0.79 15.93
CA LEU A 7 14.44 -2.18 15.89
C LEU A 7 12.91 -2.31 15.84
N ILE A 8 12.19 -1.60 16.73
CA ILE A 8 10.72 -1.62 16.74
C ILE A 8 10.17 -1.13 15.40
N GLY A 9 10.71 -0.04 14.87
CA GLY A 9 10.29 0.52 13.57
C GLY A 9 10.52 -0.48 12.42
N ILE A 10 11.71 -1.08 12.38
CA ILE A 10 12.07 -2.11 11.39
C ILE A 10 11.14 -3.31 11.49
N THR A 11 10.92 -3.86 12.69
CA THR A 11 10.04 -5.00 12.92
C THR A 11 8.60 -4.69 12.53
N ALA A 12 8.10 -3.49 12.84
CA ALA A 12 6.75 -3.08 12.46
C ALA A 12 6.59 -3.00 10.92
N VAL A 13 7.58 -2.45 10.21
CA VAL A 13 7.56 -2.36 8.74
C VAL A 13 7.64 -3.76 8.11
N LEU A 14 8.47 -4.64 8.65
CA LEU A 14 8.55 -6.04 8.19
C LEU A 14 7.24 -6.79 8.43
N ALA A 15 6.65 -6.68 9.63
CA ALA A 15 5.36 -7.29 9.93
C ALA A 15 4.26 -6.78 8.99
N PHE A 16 4.26 -5.48 8.71
CA PHE A 16 3.35 -4.88 7.74
C PHE A 16 3.57 -5.41 6.31
N ALA A 17 4.82 -5.55 5.87
CA ALA A 17 5.14 -6.13 4.56
C ALA A 17 4.66 -7.59 4.43
N ILE A 18 4.85 -8.39 5.48
CA ILE A 18 4.35 -9.77 5.55
C ILE A 18 2.82 -9.78 5.51
N TYR A 19 2.17 -8.89 6.26
CA TYR A 19 0.72 -8.76 6.25
C TYR A 19 0.19 -8.46 4.84
N ASP A 20 0.80 -7.48 4.15
CA ASP A 20 0.39 -7.07 2.82
C ASP A 20 0.60 -8.17 1.76
N GLN A 21 1.74 -8.86 1.77
CA GLN A 21 2.09 -9.82 0.72
C GLN A 21 1.56 -11.22 0.93
N VAL A 22 1.56 -11.71 2.18
CA VAL A 22 1.28 -13.13 2.48
C VAL A 22 -0.09 -13.30 3.10
N ILE A 23 -0.45 -12.43 4.04
CA ILE A 23 -1.66 -12.60 4.84
C ILE A 23 -2.88 -12.07 4.07
N MET A 24 -2.81 -10.85 3.53
CA MET A 24 -3.94 -10.19 2.86
C MET A 24 -4.54 -11.00 1.69
N PRO A 25 -3.75 -11.66 0.80
CA PRO A 25 -4.32 -12.50 -0.24
C PRO A 25 -5.07 -13.74 0.29
N LYS A 26 -4.66 -14.27 1.45
CA LYS A 26 -5.24 -15.48 2.09
C LYS A 26 -6.43 -15.17 3.01
N LEU A 27 -6.53 -13.94 3.52
CA LEU A 27 -7.64 -13.53 4.38
C LEU A 27 -8.95 -13.44 3.60
N LYS A 28 -10.07 -13.77 4.26
CA LYS A 28 -11.44 -13.59 3.76
C LYS A 28 -11.72 -14.32 2.43
N GLY A 29 -11.11 -15.49 2.24
CA GLY A 29 -11.36 -16.39 1.11
C GLY A 29 -10.44 -16.14 -0.09
N GLU A 30 -10.72 -16.82 -1.20
CA GLU A 30 -9.91 -16.73 -2.42
C GLU A 30 -10.05 -15.38 -3.12
N THR A 31 -8.96 -14.91 -3.73
CA THR A 31 -8.96 -13.68 -4.50
C THR A 31 -9.34 -13.99 -5.95
N LYS A 32 -10.50 -13.49 -6.39
CA LYS A 32 -11.02 -13.72 -7.73
C LYS A 32 -10.38 -12.83 -8.79
N LEU A 33 -10.09 -11.58 -8.43
CA LEU A 33 -9.41 -10.65 -9.33
C LEU A 33 -8.45 -9.75 -8.54
N THR A 34 -7.23 -9.63 -9.03
CA THR A 34 -6.24 -8.71 -8.47
C THR A 34 -5.89 -7.67 -9.52
N VAL A 35 -6.05 -6.39 -9.19
CA VAL A 35 -5.74 -5.28 -10.09
C VAL A 35 -4.74 -4.35 -9.43
N GLN A 36 -3.74 -3.93 -10.22
CA GLN A 36 -2.76 -2.96 -9.75
C GLN A 36 -3.36 -1.55 -9.80
N LEU A 37 -3.14 -0.80 -8.73
CA LEU A 37 -3.60 0.57 -8.61
C LEU A 37 -2.46 1.52 -9.00
N GLN A 38 -2.82 2.69 -9.49
CA GLN A 38 -1.85 3.74 -9.74
C GLN A 38 -1.13 4.08 -8.45
N ARG A 39 0.20 4.03 -8.52
CA ARG A 39 1.04 4.40 -7.42
C ARG A 39 0.98 5.91 -7.24
N GLN A 40 0.45 6.34 -6.10
CA GLN A 40 0.54 7.73 -5.69
C GLN A 40 1.98 7.96 -5.25
N VAL A 41 2.81 8.49 -6.14
CA VAL A 41 4.22 8.75 -5.85
C VAL A 41 4.28 9.77 -4.71
N LYS A 42 4.83 9.35 -3.58
CA LYS A 42 5.05 10.22 -2.42
C LYS A 42 6.48 10.73 -2.50
N GLY A 43 6.66 11.99 -2.92
CA GLY A 43 7.98 12.65 -2.92
C GLY A 43 8.64 12.63 -1.53
N ASP A 44 7.83 12.53 -0.49
CA ASP A 44 8.23 12.37 0.92
C ASP A 44 9.21 11.22 1.18
N ALA A 45 9.15 10.13 0.40
CA ALA A 45 10.08 9.02 0.58
C ALA A 45 11.54 9.40 0.29
N TRP A 46 11.78 10.29 -0.68
CA TRP A 46 13.11 10.80 -0.96
C TRP A 46 13.62 11.68 0.19
N ILE A 47 12.73 12.48 0.80
CA ILE A 47 13.05 13.30 1.97
C ILE A 47 13.46 12.39 3.14
N LEU A 48 12.69 11.34 3.41
CA LEU A 48 13.01 10.39 4.49
C LEU A 48 14.37 9.71 4.27
N ILE A 49 14.64 9.21 3.06
CA ILE A 49 15.94 8.60 2.72
C ILE A 49 17.08 9.61 2.91
N GLY A 50 16.88 10.85 2.46
CA GLY A 50 17.86 11.94 2.62
C GLY A 50 18.13 12.26 4.09
N LEU A 51 17.10 12.37 4.92
CA LEU A 51 17.23 12.61 6.36
C LEU A 51 17.96 11.48 7.09
N ILE A 52 17.65 10.22 6.78
CA ILE A 52 18.35 9.08 7.38
C ILE A 52 19.83 9.09 6.97
N THR A 53 20.12 9.38 5.69
CA THR A 53 21.49 9.46 5.18
C THR A 53 22.27 10.59 5.85
N LEU A 54 21.66 11.78 5.99
CA LEU A 54 22.29 12.91 6.68
C LEU A 54 22.58 12.58 8.15
N THR A 55 21.62 11.95 8.82
CA THR A 55 21.78 11.49 10.21
C THR A 55 22.92 10.48 10.34
N MET A 56 23.08 9.59 9.35
CA MET A 56 24.16 8.61 9.32
C MET A 56 25.53 9.28 9.16
N VAL A 57 25.68 10.25 8.24
CA VAL A 57 26.94 10.98 8.02
C VAL A 57 27.35 11.76 9.27
N TYR A 58 26.40 12.50 9.86
CA TYR A 58 26.64 13.21 11.13
C TYR A 58 26.99 12.23 12.25
N GLY A 59 26.30 11.09 12.31
CA GLY A 59 26.54 10.06 13.30
C GLY A 59 27.94 9.45 13.25
N VAL A 60 28.47 9.21 12.05
CA VAL A 60 29.84 8.69 11.87
C VAL A 60 30.87 9.69 12.39
N GLN A 61 30.69 10.99 12.11
CA GLN A 61 31.60 12.04 12.59
C GLN A 61 31.61 12.19 14.11
N ASN A 62 30.49 11.87 14.77
CA ASN A 62 30.34 11.96 16.23
C ASN A 62 30.52 10.61 16.94
N GLY A 63 31.00 9.58 16.25
CA GLY A 63 31.34 8.28 16.86
C GLY A 63 30.13 7.47 17.33
N ILE A 64 28.99 7.55 16.64
CA ILE A 64 27.83 6.69 16.96
C ILE A 64 28.21 5.21 16.80
N GLU A 65 27.66 4.38 17.68
CA GLU A 65 27.81 2.92 17.67
C GLU A 65 27.52 2.30 16.29
N SER A 66 28.40 1.40 15.84
CA SER A 66 28.30 0.74 14.53
C SER A 66 26.96 0.04 14.30
N LEU A 67 26.36 -0.53 15.35
CA LEU A 67 25.04 -1.16 15.28
C LEU A 67 23.95 -0.18 14.81
N THR A 68 23.99 1.06 15.30
CA THR A 68 23.03 2.11 14.90
C THR A 68 23.15 2.40 13.40
N ILE A 69 24.37 2.44 12.86
CA ILE A 69 24.62 2.67 11.43
C ILE A 69 24.01 1.55 10.60
N TYR A 70 24.19 0.28 10.99
CA TYR A 70 23.57 -0.85 10.30
C TYR A 70 22.03 -0.78 10.33
N LEU A 71 21.44 -0.40 11.46
CA LEU A 71 19.97 -0.24 11.57
C LEU A 71 19.45 0.92 10.71
N LEU A 72 20.16 2.04 10.65
CA LEU A 72 19.82 3.16 9.77
C LEU A 72 19.91 2.76 8.29
N ALA A 73 20.98 2.03 7.91
CA ALA A 73 21.14 1.51 6.56
C ALA A 73 20.00 0.55 6.18
N PHE A 74 19.63 -0.36 7.09
CA PHE A 74 18.51 -1.27 6.88
C PHE A 74 17.17 -0.52 6.74
N SER A 75 16.99 0.57 7.50
CA SER A 75 15.81 1.43 7.39
C SER A 75 15.71 2.09 6.01
N ILE A 76 16.84 2.51 5.41
CA ILE A 76 16.86 3.01 4.02
C ILE A 76 16.40 1.92 3.06
N ILE A 77 16.92 0.70 3.19
CA ILE A 77 16.55 -0.44 2.34
C ILE A 77 15.04 -0.71 2.44
N LEU A 78 14.49 -0.74 3.65
CA LEU A 78 13.05 -0.93 3.86
C LEU A 78 12.22 0.22 3.28
N CYS A 79 12.67 1.47 3.45
CA CYS A 79 12.01 2.63 2.86
C CYS A 79 11.95 2.51 1.34
N VAL A 80 13.07 2.10 0.71
CA VAL A 80 13.13 1.85 -0.74
C VAL A 80 12.18 0.71 -1.14
N TYR A 81 12.17 -0.39 -0.40
CA TYR A 81 11.28 -1.52 -0.67
C TYR A 81 9.79 -1.12 -0.61
N VAL A 82 9.35 -0.53 0.51
CA VAL A 82 7.94 -0.16 0.73
C VAL A 82 7.49 0.91 -0.25
N THR A 83 8.39 1.83 -0.60
CA THR A 83 8.07 2.90 -1.51
C THR A 83 8.06 2.39 -2.93
N PHE A 84 9.16 1.81 -3.41
CA PHE A 84 9.41 1.56 -4.83
C PHE A 84 9.00 0.19 -5.35
N LEU A 85 9.22 -0.87 -4.57
CA LEU A 85 8.97 -2.24 -5.01
C LEU A 85 7.54 -2.68 -4.73
N ARG A 86 6.90 -2.12 -3.70
CA ARG A 86 5.52 -2.42 -3.36
C ARG A 86 4.55 -1.60 -4.22
N SER A 87 3.72 -2.29 -4.99
CA SER A 87 2.60 -1.67 -5.72
C SER A 87 1.29 -1.78 -4.92
N PRO A 88 0.49 -0.71 -4.82
CA PRO A 88 -0.85 -0.81 -4.25
C PRO A 88 -1.73 -1.68 -5.16
N ARG A 89 -2.57 -2.53 -4.55
CA ARG A 89 -3.44 -3.47 -5.28
C ARG A 89 -4.86 -3.42 -4.74
N LEU A 90 -5.82 -3.60 -5.63
CA LEU A 90 -7.21 -3.92 -5.31
C LEU A 90 -7.37 -5.44 -5.39
N LEU A 91 -7.78 -6.07 -4.29
CA LEU A 91 -8.08 -7.50 -4.28
C LEU A 91 -9.60 -7.68 -4.19
N LEU A 92 -10.20 -8.17 -5.27
CA LEU A 92 -11.62 -8.50 -5.31
C LEU A 92 -11.79 -9.97 -4.91
N LYS A 93 -12.62 -10.20 -3.90
CA LYS A 93 -12.92 -11.53 -3.33
C LYS A 93 -14.40 -11.83 -3.50
N GLU A 94 -14.89 -12.93 -2.96
CA GLU A 94 -16.29 -13.32 -3.16
C GLU A 94 -17.28 -12.42 -2.40
N GLN A 95 -16.96 -12.08 -1.16
CA GLN A 95 -17.88 -11.37 -0.25
C GLN A 95 -17.55 -9.87 -0.10
N GLY A 96 -16.41 -9.44 -0.65
CA GLY A 96 -15.93 -8.07 -0.52
C GLY A 96 -14.60 -7.89 -1.19
N PHE A 97 -13.92 -6.79 -0.87
CA PHE A 97 -12.66 -6.42 -1.51
C PHE A 97 -11.70 -5.76 -0.53
N PHE A 98 -10.40 -5.91 -0.77
CA PHE A 98 -9.37 -5.14 -0.08
C PHE A 98 -9.00 -3.91 -0.90
N PHE A 99 -9.09 -2.75 -0.27
CA PHE A 99 -8.60 -1.48 -0.79
C PHE A 99 -7.78 -0.77 0.28
N ALA A 100 -6.57 -0.34 -0.09
CA ALA A 100 -5.63 0.30 0.84
C ALA A 100 -5.44 -0.50 2.16
N ASN A 101 -5.24 -1.82 2.05
CA ASN A 101 -5.04 -2.75 3.17
C ASN A 101 -6.26 -3.00 4.09
N VAL A 102 -7.43 -2.42 3.77
CA VAL A 102 -8.67 -2.57 4.54
C VAL A 102 -9.69 -3.37 3.74
N PHE A 103 -10.40 -4.28 4.42
CA PHE A 103 -11.48 -5.07 3.81
C PHE A 103 -12.82 -4.31 3.85
N PHE A 104 -13.53 -4.32 2.73
CA PHE A 104 -14.86 -3.75 2.58
C PHE A 104 -15.81 -4.80 2.01
N GLU A 105 -16.94 -5.03 2.67
CA GLU A 105 -17.98 -5.94 2.19
C GLU A 105 -18.79 -5.32 1.06
N TYR A 106 -19.20 -6.13 0.08
CA TYR A 106 -20.03 -5.66 -1.02
C TYR A 106 -21.40 -5.16 -0.56
N ALA A 107 -21.94 -5.71 0.54
CA ALA A 107 -23.19 -5.26 1.14
C ALA A 107 -23.16 -3.79 1.59
N ASN A 108 -21.97 -3.21 1.81
CA ASN A 108 -21.79 -1.82 2.23
C ASN A 108 -21.63 -0.85 1.06
N ILE A 109 -21.60 -1.35 -0.18
CA ILE A 109 -21.57 -0.49 -1.36
C ILE A 109 -22.97 0.11 -1.57
N HIS A 110 -23.00 1.42 -1.76
CA HIS A 110 -24.20 2.15 -2.17
C HIS A 110 -24.27 2.23 -3.69
N GLN A 111 -23.19 2.68 -4.32
CA GLN A 111 -23.08 2.75 -5.78
C GLN A 111 -21.62 2.66 -6.24
N ILE A 112 -21.43 2.27 -7.48
CA ILE A 112 -20.14 2.24 -8.16
C ILE A 112 -20.28 3.07 -9.44
N ASN A 113 -19.42 4.07 -9.58
CA ASN A 113 -19.41 4.97 -10.72
C ASN A 113 -18.05 4.92 -11.40
N LEU A 114 -18.06 4.90 -12.73
CA LEU A 114 -16.85 5.07 -13.52
C LEU A 114 -16.68 6.56 -13.79
N ALA A 115 -15.62 7.15 -13.23
CA ALA A 115 -15.23 8.51 -13.55
C ALA A 115 -14.29 8.51 -14.78
N GLN A 116 -14.12 9.69 -15.37
CA GLN A 116 -13.17 9.89 -16.46
C GLN A 116 -11.75 9.53 -16.00
N SER A 117 -10.90 9.05 -16.93
CA SER A 117 -9.47 8.81 -16.71
C SER A 117 -9.10 7.66 -15.75
N GLN A 118 -9.73 6.49 -15.91
CA GLN A 118 -9.34 5.22 -15.22
C GLN A 118 -9.61 5.19 -13.72
N ILE A 119 -10.57 5.98 -13.25
CA ILE A 119 -10.93 6.07 -11.82
C ILE A 119 -12.30 5.44 -11.60
N ILE A 120 -12.36 4.43 -10.75
CA ILE A 120 -13.60 3.86 -10.25
C ILE A 120 -13.89 4.47 -8.89
N VAL A 121 -15.07 5.05 -8.73
CA VAL A 121 -15.54 5.63 -7.48
C VAL A 121 -16.52 4.64 -6.85
N ILE A 122 -16.17 4.12 -5.68
CA ILE A 122 -17.05 3.25 -4.89
C ILE A 122 -17.58 4.07 -3.71
N ASP A 123 -18.87 4.38 -3.75
CA ASP A 123 -19.54 5.07 -2.64
C ASP A 123 -20.07 4.03 -1.67
N LEU A 124 -19.69 4.16 -0.40
CA LEU A 124 -20.17 3.30 0.66
C LEU A 124 -21.43 3.89 1.31
N LYS A 125 -22.27 3.02 1.88
CA LYS A 125 -23.45 3.41 2.66
C LYS A 125 -23.12 4.31 3.87
N SER A 126 -21.89 4.26 4.36
CA SER A 126 -21.40 5.14 5.44
C SER A 126 -21.11 6.58 4.99
N GLY A 127 -21.25 6.91 3.70
CA GLY A 127 -20.93 8.23 3.14
C GLY A 127 -19.47 8.40 2.73
N ARG A 128 -18.59 7.43 3.00
CA ARG A 128 -17.19 7.44 2.55
C ARG A 128 -17.11 7.06 1.07
N ARG A 129 -16.35 7.83 0.29
CA ARG A 129 -16.06 7.56 -1.13
C ARG A 129 -14.66 7.00 -1.30
N LEU A 130 -14.52 5.89 -2.01
CA LEU A 130 -13.25 5.27 -2.33
C LEU A 130 -12.88 5.57 -3.79
N LEU A 131 -11.76 6.26 -4.00
CA LEU A 131 -11.25 6.58 -5.33
C LEU A 131 -10.22 5.53 -5.74
N VAL A 132 -10.66 4.57 -6.56
CA VAL A 132 -9.86 3.46 -7.03
C VAL A 132 -9.27 3.82 -8.39
N ARG A 133 -8.01 4.26 -8.42
CA ARG A 133 -7.30 4.60 -9.66
C ARG A 133 -6.61 3.36 -10.21
N ILE A 134 -7.09 2.84 -11.33
CA ILE A 134 -6.54 1.64 -11.94
C ILE A 134 -5.30 2.02 -12.77
N GLN A 135 -4.25 1.20 -12.70
CA GLN A 135 -2.99 1.48 -13.40
C GLN A 135 -3.10 1.30 -14.92
N THR A 136 -3.78 0.23 -15.34
CA THR A 136 -3.87 -0.18 -16.75
C THR A 136 -5.32 -0.05 -17.24
N PRO A 137 -5.58 0.57 -18.39
CA PRO A 137 -6.94 0.73 -18.90
C PRO A 137 -7.66 -0.61 -19.14
N GLU A 138 -6.95 -1.64 -19.58
CA GLU A 138 -7.49 -2.99 -19.79
C GLU A 138 -8.05 -3.63 -18.52
N ASP A 139 -7.47 -3.31 -17.36
CA ASP A 139 -7.93 -3.85 -16.08
C ASP A 139 -9.23 -3.19 -15.61
N ILE A 140 -9.60 -2.04 -16.16
CA ILE A 140 -10.90 -1.40 -15.87
C ILE A 140 -12.03 -2.30 -16.32
N GLU A 141 -11.95 -2.83 -17.54
CA GLU A 141 -12.99 -3.71 -18.08
C GLU A 141 -13.15 -4.96 -17.22
N LYS A 142 -12.04 -5.56 -16.74
CA LYS A 142 -12.08 -6.70 -15.83
C LYS A 142 -12.81 -6.36 -14.53
N VAL A 143 -12.55 -5.19 -13.96
CA VAL A 143 -13.20 -4.75 -12.71
C VAL A 143 -14.68 -4.44 -12.95
N VAL A 144 -15.03 -3.76 -14.03
CA VAL A 144 -16.42 -3.46 -14.38
C VAL A 144 -17.20 -4.75 -14.61
N ASN A 145 -16.64 -5.69 -15.37
CA ASN A 145 -17.26 -7.00 -15.61
C ASN A 145 -17.42 -7.79 -14.31
N PHE A 146 -16.46 -7.71 -13.39
CA PHE A 146 -16.56 -8.32 -12.07
C PHE A 146 -17.77 -7.80 -11.26
N PHE A 147 -18.07 -6.51 -11.37
CA PHE A 147 -19.19 -5.88 -10.67
C PHE A 147 -20.55 -6.00 -11.40
N GLY A 148 -20.62 -6.73 -12.52
CA GLY A 148 -21.86 -6.96 -13.26
C GLY A 148 -22.00 -6.15 -14.56
N GLY A 149 -20.94 -5.51 -15.03
CA GLY A 149 -20.89 -4.83 -16.33
C GLY A 149 -21.45 -3.40 -16.32
N TYR A 150 -21.48 -2.78 -17.50
CA TYR A 150 -22.05 -1.44 -17.68
C TYR A 150 -23.58 -1.50 -17.57
N LYS A 151 -24.14 -0.73 -16.65
CA LYS A 151 -25.58 -0.43 -16.69
C LYS A 151 -25.84 0.53 -17.85
N LYS A 152 -26.72 0.11 -18.76
CA LYS A 152 -27.24 0.95 -19.84
C LYS A 152 -28.25 1.95 -19.30
#